data_AF-A0A842REI0-F1
#
_entry.id   AF-A0A842REI0-F1
#
_cell.length_a   1.000
_cell.length_b   1.000
_cell.length_c   1.000
_cell.angle_alpha   90.00
_cell.angle_beta   90.00
_cell.angle_gamma   90.00
#
_symmetry.space_group_name_H-M   'P 1'
#
loop_
_entity.id
_entity.type
_entity.pdbx_description
1 polymer ?
#
loop_
_entity_poly.entity_id
_entity_poly.type
_entity_poly.pdbx_seq_one_letter_code
_entity_poly.pdbx_strand_id
1 'polypeptide(L)'
;MATLTRLSTCKNRKMKRIIDYPEEFQQEICRSQIVSFTVEFFSDCFMDLSQRLKAVHVHLLNPYQRPAISHYIRSWEEIPQEGSEKWVNYQLKVDKYLRQFIHELQSNYRAIEGPLM
;
A
#
# COMPACT_ATOMS: atom_id res chain seq x y z
N MET A 1 12.10 9.31 27.61
CA MET A 1 11.14 10.40 27.38
C MET A 1 10.27 9.99 26.21
N ALA A 2 8.95 9.90 26.37
CA ALA A 2 8.03 9.54 25.30
C ALA A 2 7.32 10.80 24.80
N THR A 3 7.51 11.16 23.53
CA THR A 3 6.86 12.31 22.91
C THR A 3 5.55 11.84 22.29
N LEU A 4 4.43 12.28 22.87
CA LEU A 4 3.09 11.92 22.41
C LEU A 4 2.61 12.96 21.39
N THR A 5 2.80 12.67 20.10
CA THR A 5 2.38 13.58 19.02
C THR A 5 0.93 13.31 18.66
N ARG A 6 0.03 14.23 19.03
CA ARG A 6 -1.40 14.15 18.68
C ARG A 6 -1.58 14.56 17.22
N LEU A 7 -1.66 13.59 16.31
CA LEU A 7 -2.01 13.83 14.92
C LEU A 7 -3.47 14.30 14.84
N SER A 8 -3.67 15.54 14.38
CA SER A 8 -4.98 16.06 13.99
C SER A 8 -5.64 15.07 13.02
N THR A 9 -6.85 14.62 13.33
CA THR A 9 -7.69 13.80 12.47
C THR A 9 -8.05 14.59 11.21
N CYS A 10 -7.12 14.65 10.26
CA CYS A 10 -7.31 15.28 8.97
C CYS A 10 -8.40 14.53 8.21
N LYS A 11 -9.60 15.12 8.25
CA LYS A 11 -10.72 15.05 7.31
C LYS A 11 -10.50 14.06 6.16
N ASN A 12 -11.20 12.91 6.22
CA ASN A 12 -11.59 12.05 5.08
C ASN A 12 -10.77 12.25 3.79
N ARG A 13 -9.50 11.83 3.79
CA ARG A 13 -8.80 11.61 2.53
C ARG A 13 -9.29 10.28 1.98
N LYS A 14 -10.20 10.35 1.00
CA LYS A 14 -10.66 9.18 0.24
C LYS A 14 -9.45 8.40 -0.25
N MET A 15 -9.47 7.08 -0.05
CA MET A 15 -8.47 6.17 -0.57
C MET A 15 -8.41 6.29 -2.09
N LYS A 16 -7.22 6.55 -2.63
CA LYS A 16 -7.00 6.69 -4.08
C LYS A 16 -6.50 5.38 -4.66
N ARG A 17 -7.03 4.93 -5.80
CA ARG A 17 -6.45 3.79 -6.52
C ARG A 17 -5.18 4.23 -7.21
N ILE A 18 -4.09 3.46 -7.10
CA ILE A 18 -2.81 3.83 -7.72
C ILE A 18 -2.94 3.89 -9.24
N ILE A 19 -3.73 2.99 -9.84
CA ILE A 19 -3.94 2.94 -11.29
C ILE A 19 -4.56 4.23 -11.86
N ASP A 20 -5.39 4.92 -11.07
CA ASP A 20 -6.06 6.15 -11.49
C ASP A 20 -5.11 7.36 -11.41
N TYR A 21 -4.06 7.29 -10.58
CA TYR A 21 -3.16 8.41 -10.28
C TYR A 21 -1.68 7.98 -10.18
N PRO A 22 -1.08 7.34 -11.20
CA PRO A 22 0.26 6.75 -11.11
C PRO A 22 1.36 7.80 -10.93
N GLU A 23 1.25 8.94 -11.62
CA GLU A 23 2.23 10.03 -11.52
C GLU A 23 2.15 10.74 -10.17
N GLU A 24 0.94 10.99 -9.68
CA GLU A 24 0.72 11.60 -8.36
C GLU A 24 1.32 10.72 -7.27
N PHE A 25 1.06 9.40 -7.34
CA PHE A 25 1.62 8.43 -6.42
C PHE A 25 3.15 8.44 -6.44
N GLN A 26 3.77 8.47 -7.61
CA GLN A 26 5.23 8.54 -7.75
C GLN A 26 5.82 9.85 -7.18
N GLN A 27 5.13 10.98 -7.32
CA GLN A 27 5.59 12.23 -6.72
C GLN A 27 5.44 12.21 -5.19
N GLU A 28 4.32 11.70 -4.68
CA GLU A 28 4.04 11.63 -3.25
C GLU A 28 4.99 10.64 -2.54
N ILE A 29 5.27 9.48 -3.14
CA ILE A 29 6.21 8.50 -2.55
C ILE A 29 7.63 9.09 -2.49
N CYS A 30 8.08 9.80 -3.53
CA CYS A 30 9.38 10.47 -3.54
C CYS A 30 9.50 11.60 -2.50
N ARG A 31 8.38 12.26 -2.15
CA ARG A 31 8.33 13.35 -1.17
C ARG A 31 8.06 12.90 0.25
N SER A 32 7.69 11.62 0.45
CA SER A 32 7.31 11.08 1.75
C SER A 32 8.53 10.72 2.59
N GLN A 33 8.46 11.02 3.88
CA GLN A 33 9.47 10.62 4.86
C GLN A 33 9.17 9.28 5.54
N ILE A 34 7.90 8.86 5.52
CA ILE A 34 7.50 7.54 5.96
C ILE A 34 6.57 6.95 4.91
N VAL A 35 6.94 5.77 4.44
CA VAL A 35 6.11 4.91 3.62
C VAL A 35 5.76 3.71 4.48
N SER A 36 4.49 3.54 4.80
CA SER A 36 3.99 2.32 5.43
C SER A 36 2.92 1.68 4.57
N PHE A 37 2.72 0.38 4.73
CA PHE A 37 1.68 -0.33 4.02
C PHE A 37 1.01 -1.38 4.89
N THR A 38 -0.26 -1.64 4.62
CA THR A 38 -1.02 -2.75 5.20
C THR A 38 -1.51 -3.64 4.09
N VAL A 39 -1.69 -4.93 4.39
CA VAL A 39 -2.11 -5.94 3.42
C VAL A 39 -3.48 -6.48 3.77
N GLU A 40 -4.33 -6.69 2.77
CA GLU A 40 -5.55 -7.48 2.86
C GLU A 40 -5.35 -8.81 2.16
N PHE A 41 -5.98 -9.86 2.69
CA PHE A 41 -5.96 -11.19 2.11
C PHE A 41 -7.36 -11.57 1.60
N PHE A 42 -7.42 -12.52 0.67
CA PHE A 42 -8.70 -13.16 0.36
C PHE A 42 -9.22 -13.87 1.60
N SER A 43 -10.54 -13.78 1.84
CA SER A 43 -11.16 -14.53 2.94
C SER A 43 -11.16 -16.01 2.57
N ASP A 44 -10.46 -16.82 3.36
CA ASP A 44 -10.53 -18.27 3.31
C ASP A 44 -10.98 -18.79 4.68
N CYS A 45 -12.01 -19.64 4.68
CA CYS A 45 -12.54 -20.28 5.89
C CYS A 45 -11.62 -21.37 6.45
N PHE A 46 -10.48 -21.64 5.81
CA PHE A 46 -9.55 -22.70 6.16
C PHE A 46 -8.19 -22.10 6.54
N MET A 47 -7.84 -22.24 7.82
CA MET A 47 -6.61 -21.70 8.43
C MET A 47 -5.33 -22.31 7.84
N ASP A 48 -5.42 -23.42 7.11
CA ASP A 48 -4.28 -24.19 6.60
C ASP A 48 -3.81 -23.77 5.19
N LEU A 49 -4.54 -22.89 4.51
CA LEU A 49 -4.13 -22.38 3.20
C LEU A 49 -3.23 -21.15 3.36
N SER A 50 -2.18 -21.08 2.54
CA SER A 50 -1.31 -19.90 2.50
C SER A 50 -2.14 -18.67 2.15
N GLN A 51 -2.13 -17.67 3.04
CA GLN A 51 -2.91 -16.44 2.86
C GLN A 51 -2.45 -15.72 1.59
N ARG A 52 -3.37 -15.60 0.62
CA ARG A 52 -3.13 -14.94 -0.67
C ARG A 52 -3.51 -13.48 -0.59
N LEU A 53 -2.62 -12.60 -1.03
CA LEU A 53 -2.88 -11.16 -1.01
C LEU A 53 -4.03 -10.78 -1.94
N LYS A 54 -4.89 -9.89 -1.45
CA LYS A 54 -6.05 -9.30 -2.15
C LYS A 54 -5.85 -7.81 -2.42
N ALA A 55 -5.24 -7.08 -1.48
CA ALA A 55 -4.93 -5.67 -1.66
C ALA A 55 -3.73 -5.23 -0.81
N VAL A 56 -3.12 -4.13 -1.22
CA VAL A 56 -2.07 -3.43 -0.49
C VAL A 56 -2.50 -1.97 -0.35
N HIS A 57 -2.61 -1.50 0.88
CA HIS A 57 -2.91 -0.10 1.21
C HIS A 57 -1.60 0.58 1.55
N VAL A 58 -1.34 1.73 0.94
CA VAL A 58 -0.10 2.48 1.13
C VAL A 58 -0.43 3.79 1.81
N HIS A 59 0.32 4.10 2.86
CA HIS A 59 0.23 5.32 3.65
C HIS A 59 1.53 6.08 3.49
N LEU A 60 1.40 7.31 3.02
CA LEU A 60 2.50 8.19 2.69
C LEU A 60 2.45 9.41 3.61
N LEU A 61 3.43 9.55 4.51
CA LEU A 61 3.51 10.69 5.43
C LEU A 61 4.52 11.72 4.93
N ASN A 62 4.04 12.95 4.76
CA ASN A 62 4.88 14.12 4.52
C ASN A 62 4.73 15.12 5.69
N PRO A 63 5.78 15.35 6.48
CA PRO A 63 5.72 16.27 7.62
C PRO A 63 6.04 17.73 7.27
N TYR A 64 6.51 18.05 6.06
CA TYR A 64 6.88 19.42 5.72
C TYR A 64 5.65 20.29 5.43
N GLN A 65 5.66 21.51 6.00
CA GLN A 65 4.67 22.60 5.86
C GLN A 65 3.26 22.34 6.42
N ARG A 66 2.76 21.10 6.48
CA ARG A 66 1.57 20.64 7.23
C ARG A 66 1.54 19.10 7.18
N PRO A 67 1.50 18.38 8.33
CA PRO A 67 1.45 16.92 8.32
C PRO A 67 0.29 16.41 7.47
N ALA A 68 0.62 15.71 6.40
CA ALA A 68 -0.33 15.18 5.44
C ALA A 68 -0.09 13.68 5.28
N ILE A 69 -1.16 12.89 5.40
CA ILE A 69 -1.14 11.45 5.12
C ILE A 69 -1.89 11.23 3.82
N SER A 70 -1.21 10.77 2.78
CA SER A 70 -1.82 10.37 1.52
C SER A 70 -2.08 8.86 1.54
N HIS A 71 -3.28 8.44 1.14
CA HIS A 71 -3.74 7.05 1.23
C HIS A 71 -3.98 6.51 -0.18
N TYR A 72 -3.28 5.44 -0.52
CA TYR A 72 -3.39 4.76 -1.80
C TYR A 72 -3.75 3.28 -1.62
N ILE A 73 -4.35 2.68 -2.64
CA ILE A 73 -4.62 1.25 -2.71
C ILE A 73 -4.21 0.69 -4.06
N ARG A 74 -3.62 -0.50 -4.02
CA ARG A 74 -3.47 -1.40 -5.17
C ARG A 74 -4.16 -2.72 -4.84
N SER A 75 -5.12 -3.13 -5.64
CA SER A 75 -6.02 -4.24 -5.33
C SER A 75 -6.21 -5.21 -6.47
N TRP A 76 -6.77 -6.39 -6.16
CA TRP A 76 -7.16 -7.41 -7.14
C TRP A 76 -8.04 -6.86 -8.27
N GLU A 77 -8.90 -5.87 -7.99
CA GLU A 77 -9.80 -5.23 -8.97
C GLU A 77 -9.05 -4.51 -10.12
N GLU A 78 -7.75 -4.28 -9.96
CA GLU A 78 -6.89 -3.68 -10.98
C GLU A 78 -6.28 -4.72 -11.93
N ILE A 79 -6.42 -6.01 -11.62
CA ILE A 79 -5.79 -7.11 -12.34
C ILE A 79 -6.86 -7.80 -13.19
N PRO A 80 -6.76 -7.76 -14.52
CA PRO A 80 -7.76 -8.36 -15.39
C PRO A 80 -7.78 -9.89 -15.22
N GLN A 81 -8.98 -10.42 -15.01
CA GLN A 81 -9.23 -11.86 -15.05
C GLN A 81 -9.46 -12.30 -16.49
N GLU A 82 -8.79 -13.37 -16.91
CA GLU A 82 -9.00 -13.95 -18.23
C GLU A 82 -10.26 -14.83 -18.23
N GLY A 83 -11.05 -14.81 -19.32
CA GLY A 83 -12.41 -15.36 -19.32
C GLY A 83 -12.55 -16.85 -18.99
N SER A 84 -11.49 -17.65 -19.17
CA SER A 84 -11.46 -19.08 -18.80
C SER A 84 -10.57 -19.38 -17.59
N GLU A 85 -10.06 -18.35 -16.90
CA GLU A 85 -9.15 -18.51 -15.77
C GLU A 85 -9.87 -19.02 -14.53
N LYS A 86 -9.42 -20.17 -14.01
CA LYS A 86 -9.89 -20.69 -12.72
C LYS A 86 -9.59 -19.68 -11.61
N TRP A 87 -10.52 -19.49 -10.68
CA TRP A 87 -10.37 -18.56 -9.55
C TRP A 87 -9.07 -18.73 -8.76
N VAL A 88 -8.65 -19.99 -8.53
CA VAL A 88 -7.40 -20.30 -7.84
C VAL A 88 -6.17 -19.76 -8.59
N ASN A 89 -6.18 -19.80 -9.92
CA ASN A 89 -5.08 -19.28 -10.74
C ASN A 89 -5.08 -17.74 -10.73
N TYR A 90 -6.26 -17.14 -10.82
CA TYR A 90 -6.41 -15.70 -10.71
C TYR A 90 -5.90 -15.17 -9.37
N GLN A 91 -6.25 -15.82 -8.24
CA GLN A 91 -5.71 -15.45 -6.93
C GLN A 91 -4.19 -15.57 -6.85
N LEU A 92 -3.57 -16.57 -7.50
CA LEU A 92 -2.10 -16.69 -7.57
C LEU A 92 -1.47 -15.57 -8.41
N LYS A 93 -2.11 -15.20 -9.52
CA LYS A 93 -1.72 -14.06 -10.35
C LYS A 93 -1.77 -12.75 -9.56
N VAL A 94 -2.86 -12.53 -8.82
CA VAL A 94 -3.04 -11.38 -7.92
C VAL A 94 -1.95 -11.37 -6.84
N ASP A 95 -1.75 -12.50 -6.13
CA ASP A 95 -0.77 -12.61 -5.05
C ASP A 95 0.65 -12.29 -5.56
N LYS A 96 1.05 -12.89 -6.69
CA LYS A 96 2.35 -12.62 -7.31
C LYS A 96 2.54 -11.14 -7.65
N TYR A 97 1.52 -10.53 -8.26
CA TYR A 97 1.55 -9.11 -8.64
C TYR A 97 1.68 -8.19 -7.43
N LEU A 98 0.90 -8.43 -6.37
CA LEU A 98 0.93 -7.62 -5.16
C LEU A 98 2.23 -7.81 -4.36
N ARG A 99 2.78 -9.03 -4.32
CA ARG A 99 4.11 -9.26 -3.71
C ARG A 99 5.23 -8.55 -4.46
N GLN A 100 5.17 -8.57 -5.79
CA GLN A 100 6.13 -7.82 -6.60
C GLN A 100 6.02 -6.31 -6.31
N PHE A 101 4.80 -5.77 -6.23
CA PHE A 101 4.59 -4.38 -5.85
C PHE A 101 5.17 -4.04 -4.47
N ILE A 102 4.98 -4.90 -3.45
CA ILE A 102 5.59 -4.71 -2.13
C ILE A 102 7.12 -4.70 -2.24
N HIS A 103 7.69 -5.62 -3.03
CA HIS A 103 9.13 -5.66 -3.25
C HIS A 103 9.65 -4.38 -3.93
N GLU A 104 8.93 -3.85 -4.92
CA GLU A 104 9.22 -2.57 -5.57
C GLU A 104 9.12 -1.39 -4.59
N LEU A 105 8.11 -1.37 -3.71
CA LEU A 105 8.01 -0.35 -2.65
C LEU A 105 9.23 -0.40 -1.72
N GLN A 106 9.64 -1.60 -1.31
CA GLN A 106 10.77 -1.81 -0.41
C GLN A 106 12.11 -1.48 -1.06
N SER A 107 12.29 -1.77 -2.35
CA SER A 107 13.55 -1.52 -3.06
C SER A 107 13.75 -0.06 -3.46
N ASN A 108 12.66 0.63 -3.82
CA ASN A 108 12.70 2.04 -4.22
C ASN A 108 12.73 3.00 -3.03
N TYR A 109 12.29 2.55 -1.85
CA TYR A 109 12.37 3.35 -0.65
C TYR A 109 13.72 3.18 0.04
N ARG A 110 14.63 4.13 -0.20
CA ARG A 110 15.79 4.31 0.68
C ARG A 110 15.25 4.78 2.03
N ALA A 111 15.21 3.89 3.02
CA ALA A 111 15.02 4.30 4.40
C ALA A 111 16.07 5.38 4.71
N ILE A 112 15.65 6.63 4.84
CA ILE A 112 16.51 7.67 5.41
C ILE A 112 16.54 7.36 6.90
N GLU A 113 17.53 6.58 7.32
CA GLU A 113 17.91 6.48 8.72
C GLU A 113 18.51 7.83 9.13
N GLY A 114 17.64 8.78 9.46
CA GLY A 114 18.01 10.00 10.15
C GLY A 114 18.05 9.75 11.66
N PRO A 115 18.89 10.44 12.43
CA PRO A 115 18.81 10.37 13.88
C PRO A 115 17.39 10.77 14.32
N LEU A 116 16.77 9.94 15.15
CA LEU A 116 15.59 10.31 15.94
C LEU A 116 16.04 11.45 16.87
N MET A 117 15.83 12.70 16.44
CA MET A 117 15.96 13.87 17.32
C MET A 117 14.75 13.97 18.26
#